data_AF-A0AAD1BZS3-F1
#
_entry.id   AF-A0AAD1BZS3-F1
#
_cell.length_a   1.000
_cell.length_b   1.000
_cell.length_c   1.000
_cell.angle_alpha   90.00
_cell.angle_beta   90.00
_cell.angle_gamma   90.00
#
_symmetry.space_group_name_H-M   'P 1'
#
loop_
_entity.id
_entity.type
_entity.pdbx_description
1 polymer ?
#
loop_
_entity_poly.entity_id
_entity_poly.type
_entity_poly.pdbx_seq_one_letter_code
_entity_poly.pdbx_strand_id
1 'polypeptide(L)'
;MAIYTRESLSQEVKPRWSVITSPLVKPDWYVLGTQEQEIDEAWALYSNTRGSLLSELLLGDMKLRSQVEILKNFGTTSGTATTMERGTLFEAGSSTRTISSATVQTSVKQLLRQNQAMSGTAQGAITPLPKEIVADTGQHLRKGSVLNDGWWWPFKNDAWILGGVHGLKRFHLALATVPDELLWDKASKRPRVLGRELLGLHLAGYKLIGLPAWTIKKTWNAWGKEQSSTTPVSAKTIRESIGFVFAPTSKVTAESLTFTGYQEAINALTGIDDIKNTILNEAEAIAFDAYDFDKVVAPPATL
;
A
#
# COMPACT_ATOMS: atom_id res chain seq x y z
N MET A 1 9.39 -5.28 -23.12
CA MET A 1 9.19 -6.22 -22.00
C MET A 1 7.77 -6.75 -22.08
N ALA A 2 7.49 -7.99 -21.68
CA ALA A 2 6.12 -8.51 -21.70
C ALA A 2 5.28 -7.82 -20.61
N ILE A 3 4.03 -7.48 -20.92
CA ILE A 3 3.09 -6.98 -19.91
C ILE A 3 2.64 -8.18 -19.07
N TYR A 4 2.76 -8.08 -17.75
CA TYR A 4 2.26 -9.10 -16.82
C TYR A 4 0.72 -9.15 -16.88
N THR A 5 0.13 -10.32 -17.16
CA THR A 5 -1.33 -10.48 -17.38
C THR A 5 -2.01 -11.42 -16.38
N ARG A 6 -3.35 -11.49 -16.43
CA ARG A 6 -4.16 -12.46 -15.69
C ARG A 6 -3.76 -13.89 -16.03
N GLU A 7 -3.42 -14.14 -17.28
CA GLU A 7 -2.96 -15.43 -17.79
C GLU A 7 -1.58 -15.78 -17.22
N SER A 8 -0.64 -14.83 -17.18
CA SER A 8 0.67 -15.01 -16.52
C SER A 8 0.50 -15.40 -15.04
N LEU A 9 -0.27 -14.59 -14.29
CA LEU A 9 -0.56 -14.88 -12.88
C LEU A 9 -1.23 -16.25 -12.71
N SER A 10 -2.21 -16.59 -13.55
CA SER A 10 -2.91 -17.88 -13.52
C SER A 10 -1.97 -19.06 -13.79
N GLN A 11 -1.05 -18.93 -14.77
CA GLN A 11 -0.05 -19.95 -15.10
C GLN A 11 0.98 -20.16 -13.98
N GLU A 12 1.37 -19.11 -13.26
CA GLU A 12 2.32 -19.19 -12.15
C GLU A 12 1.70 -19.76 -10.87
N VAL A 13 0.44 -19.42 -10.60
CA VAL A 13 -0.30 -19.75 -9.37
C VAL A 13 -0.88 -21.16 -9.40
N LYS A 14 -1.46 -21.60 -10.53
CA LYS A 14 -2.13 -22.91 -10.63
C LYS A 14 -1.25 -24.09 -10.23
N PRO A 15 0.02 -24.22 -10.68
CA PRO A 15 0.91 -25.31 -10.26
C PRO A 15 1.32 -25.26 -8.77
N ARG A 16 1.24 -24.07 -8.16
CA ARG A 16 1.68 -23.81 -6.77
C ARG A 16 0.51 -23.75 -5.78
N TRP A 17 -0.73 -23.98 -6.24
CA TRP A 17 -1.95 -23.72 -5.49
C TRP A 17 -2.01 -24.41 -4.13
N SER A 18 -1.65 -25.71 -4.06
CA SER A 18 -1.62 -26.48 -2.81
C SER A 18 -0.66 -25.93 -1.75
N VAL A 19 0.43 -25.26 -2.18
CA VAL A 19 1.38 -24.58 -1.29
C VAL A 19 0.78 -23.24 -0.81
N ILE A 20 0.25 -22.46 -1.75
CA ILE A 20 -0.37 -21.14 -1.54
C ILE A 20 -1.58 -21.23 -0.59
N THR A 21 -2.39 -22.30 -0.68
CA THR A 21 -3.56 -22.53 0.18
C THR A 21 -3.29 -23.43 1.39
N SER A 22 -2.04 -23.85 1.62
CA SER A 22 -1.71 -24.68 2.77
C SER A 22 -2.04 -23.96 4.09
N PRO A 23 -2.36 -24.66 5.19
CA PRO A 23 -2.57 -24.03 6.51
C PRO A 23 -1.34 -23.25 7.01
N LEU A 24 -0.15 -23.58 6.51
CA LEU A 24 1.09 -22.85 6.78
C LEU A 24 1.19 -21.50 6.04
N VAL A 25 0.27 -21.17 5.14
CA VAL A 25 0.21 -19.89 4.40
C VAL A 25 -1.15 -19.21 4.51
N LYS A 26 -2.26 -19.95 4.37
CA LYS A 26 -3.64 -19.46 4.50
C LYS A 26 -4.05 -19.39 5.99
N PRO A 27 -4.46 -18.22 6.53
CA PRO A 27 -5.01 -18.12 7.88
C PRO A 27 -6.27 -18.98 8.06
N ASP A 28 -6.50 -19.53 9.25
CA ASP A 28 -7.63 -20.43 9.51
C ASP A 28 -8.99 -19.74 9.36
N TRP A 29 -9.10 -18.47 9.77
CA TRP A 29 -10.30 -17.64 9.61
C TRP A 29 -10.66 -17.33 8.15
N TYR A 30 -9.73 -17.52 7.21
CA TYR A 30 -9.94 -17.18 5.81
C TYR A 30 -10.69 -18.31 5.08
N VAL A 31 -11.94 -18.04 4.69
CA VAL A 31 -12.76 -18.93 3.86
C VAL A 31 -12.28 -18.82 2.42
N LEU A 32 -11.71 -19.91 1.90
CA LEU A 32 -11.14 -19.98 0.55
C LEU A 32 -12.26 -20.11 -0.50
N GLY A 33 -12.18 -19.31 -1.56
CA GLY A 33 -13.00 -19.48 -2.76
C GLY A 33 -12.55 -20.64 -3.66
N THR A 34 -13.07 -20.71 -4.88
CA THR A 34 -12.47 -21.57 -5.92
C THR A 34 -11.14 -20.98 -6.40
N GLN A 35 -10.28 -21.83 -6.97
CA GLN A 35 -8.97 -21.41 -7.49
C GLN A 35 -9.06 -20.25 -8.50
N GLU A 36 -10.05 -20.26 -9.41
CA GLU A 36 -10.22 -19.18 -10.39
C GLU A 36 -10.72 -17.88 -9.73
N GLN A 37 -11.72 -17.95 -8.83
CA GLN A 37 -12.21 -16.77 -8.10
C GLN A 37 -11.09 -16.06 -7.35
N GLU A 38 -10.26 -16.82 -6.65
CA GLU A 38 -9.12 -16.28 -5.91
C GLU A 38 -8.05 -15.67 -6.83
N ILE A 39 -7.77 -16.30 -7.98
CA ILE A 39 -6.88 -15.74 -9.02
C ILE A 39 -7.47 -14.44 -9.60
N ASP A 40 -8.78 -14.38 -9.85
CA ASP A 40 -9.43 -13.18 -10.37
C ASP A 40 -9.47 -12.04 -9.35
N GLU A 41 -9.69 -12.33 -8.08
CA GLU A 41 -9.63 -11.33 -7.00
C GLU A 41 -8.19 -10.83 -6.76
N ALA A 42 -7.19 -11.71 -6.81
CA ALA A 42 -5.78 -11.32 -6.74
C ALA A 42 -5.34 -10.52 -7.99
N TRP A 43 -5.80 -10.90 -9.18
CA TRP A 43 -5.58 -10.14 -10.41
C TRP A 43 -6.26 -8.76 -10.36
N ALA A 44 -7.48 -8.68 -9.81
CA ALA A 44 -8.16 -7.41 -9.61
C ALA A 44 -7.35 -6.50 -8.68
N LEU A 45 -6.81 -7.01 -7.57
CA LEU A 45 -5.92 -6.24 -6.69
C LEU A 45 -4.65 -5.79 -7.41
N TYR A 46 -3.94 -6.71 -8.07
CA TYR A 46 -2.75 -6.41 -8.88
C TYR A 46 -3.01 -5.26 -9.88
N SER A 47 -4.09 -5.40 -10.67
CA SER A 47 -4.44 -4.48 -11.74
C SER A 47 -4.88 -3.11 -11.22
N ASN A 48 -5.68 -3.07 -10.13
CA ASN A 48 -6.11 -1.81 -9.51
C ASN A 48 -4.93 -1.06 -8.87
N THR A 49 -3.99 -1.76 -8.22
CA THR A 49 -2.80 -1.12 -7.61
C THR A 49 -1.83 -0.62 -8.67
N ARG A 50 -1.56 -1.43 -9.70
CA ARG A 50 -0.72 -1.03 -10.83
C ARG A 50 -1.30 0.15 -11.59
N GLY A 51 -2.60 0.11 -11.87
CA GLY A 51 -3.37 1.14 -12.57
C GLY A 51 -3.84 2.30 -11.68
N SER A 52 -3.46 2.35 -10.40
CA SER A 52 -3.81 3.47 -9.52
C SER A 52 -3.20 4.77 -10.05
N LEU A 53 -3.92 5.88 -9.94
CA LEU A 53 -3.42 7.20 -10.34
C LEU A 53 -2.49 7.83 -9.29
N LEU A 54 -2.46 7.28 -8.09
CA LEU A 54 -1.55 7.69 -7.03
C LEU A 54 -0.17 7.07 -7.27
N SER A 55 0.91 7.82 -6.99
CA SER A 55 2.30 7.39 -7.21
C SER A 55 2.92 6.69 -6.00
N GLU A 56 2.13 6.41 -4.97
CA GLU A 56 2.56 5.91 -3.67
C GLU A 56 1.53 4.97 -3.05
N LEU A 57 1.97 4.07 -2.16
CA LEU A 57 1.19 3.03 -1.50
C LEU A 57 1.55 2.97 -0.01
N LEU A 58 0.61 2.60 0.86
CA LEU A 58 0.82 2.57 2.30
C LEU A 58 1.08 1.15 2.81
N LEU A 59 2.24 0.94 3.46
CA LEU A 59 2.56 -0.26 4.22
C LEU A 59 2.37 -0.01 5.73
N GLY A 60 2.18 -1.08 6.50
CA GLY A 60 2.00 -1.01 7.95
C GLY A 60 0.91 -1.95 8.48
N ASP A 61 0.70 -1.91 9.80
CA ASP A 61 -0.22 -2.77 10.54
C ASP A 61 -1.71 -2.57 10.18
N MET A 62 -2.55 -3.57 10.51
CA MET A 62 -4.02 -3.53 10.40
C MET A 62 -4.62 -2.27 11.06
N LYS A 63 -4.03 -1.80 12.16
CA LYS A 63 -4.46 -0.57 12.88
C LYS A 63 -4.31 0.73 12.08
N LEU A 64 -3.51 0.75 11.01
CA LEU A 64 -3.42 1.88 10.08
C LEU A 64 -4.44 1.72 8.94
N ARG A 65 -4.63 0.49 8.45
CA ARG A 65 -5.56 0.16 7.36
C ARG A 65 -7.03 0.14 7.80
N SER A 66 -7.31 0.23 9.09
CA SER A 66 -8.65 0.44 9.67
C SER A 66 -8.98 1.91 9.99
N GLN A 67 -8.03 2.83 9.89
CA GLN A 67 -8.27 4.26 10.19
C GLN A 67 -8.98 4.96 9.03
N VAL A 68 -10.27 5.27 9.22
CA VAL A 68 -11.14 5.93 8.24
C VAL A 68 -10.52 7.20 7.62
N GLU A 69 -9.80 8.01 8.40
CA GLU A 69 -9.15 9.23 7.87
C GLU A 69 -7.92 8.94 7.00
N ILE A 70 -7.18 7.85 7.25
CA ILE A 70 -6.11 7.39 6.34
C ILE A 70 -6.73 6.90 5.03
N LEU A 71 -7.79 6.08 5.13
CA LEU A 71 -8.50 5.52 3.97
C LEU A 71 -9.12 6.60 3.07
N LYS A 72 -9.62 7.69 3.65
CA LYS A 72 -10.13 8.86 2.90
C LYS A 72 -9.04 9.58 2.12
N ASN A 73 -7.87 9.81 2.73
CA ASN A 73 -6.85 10.70 2.17
C ASN A 73 -5.89 9.99 1.20
N PHE A 74 -5.54 8.73 1.45
CA PHE A 74 -4.73 7.92 0.51
C PHE A 74 -5.57 7.19 -0.54
N GLY A 75 -6.90 7.25 -0.45
CA GLY A 75 -7.81 6.49 -1.29
C GLY A 75 -7.75 4.98 -1.05
N THR A 76 -8.87 4.30 -1.19
CA THR A 76 -8.95 2.83 -1.08
C THR A 76 -9.04 2.15 -2.44
N THR A 77 -8.37 1.02 -2.60
CA THR A 77 -8.57 0.12 -3.75
C THR A 77 -9.66 -0.89 -3.44
N SER A 78 -10.78 -0.77 -4.17
CA SER A 78 -11.59 -1.87 -4.71
C SER A 78 -12.20 -2.91 -3.76
N GLY A 79 -12.06 -2.76 -2.44
CA GLY A 79 -13.07 -3.26 -1.51
C GLY A 79 -14.41 -2.62 -1.84
N THR A 80 -15.41 -3.42 -2.19
CA THR A 80 -16.79 -2.94 -2.35
C THR A 80 -17.30 -2.33 -1.04
N ALA A 81 -18.29 -1.43 -1.08
CA ALA A 81 -18.82 -0.82 0.15
C ALA A 81 -19.30 -1.85 1.19
N THR A 82 -19.88 -2.95 0.72
CA THR A 82 -20.26 -4.16 1.50
C THR A 82 -19.09 -4.84 2.22
N THR A 83 -17.85 -4.61 1.78
CA THR A 83 -16.61 -5.07 2.41
C THR A 83 -16.19 -4.16 3.56
N MET A 84 -16.51 -2.86 3.49
CA MET A 84 -16.28 -1.90 4.58
C MET A 84 -17.33 -2.06 5.69
N GLU A 85 -18.59 -2.28 5.32
CA GLU A 85 -19.72 -2.40 6.27
C GLU A 85 -19.67 -3.63 7.20
N ARG A 86 -18.81 -4.62 6.92
CA ARG A 86 -18.65 -5.83 7.76
C ARG A 86 -17.48 -5.76 8.77
N GLY A 87 -16.64 -4.72 8.70
CA GLY A 87 -15.28 -4.78 9.28
C GLY A 87 -15.06 -4.15 10.66
N THR A 88 -15.96 -3.29 11.17
CA THR A 88 -15.72 -2.48 12.39
C THR A 88 -15.89 -3.26 13.71
N LEU A 89 -15.36 -4.49 13.78
CA LEU A 89 -15.55 -5.45 14.88
C LEU A 89 -14.51 -5.34 16.01
N PHE A 90 -13.57 -4.41 15.94
CA PHE A 90 -12.44 -4.30 16.88
C PHE A 90 -12.28 -2.91 17.54
N GLU A 91 -13.34 -2.39 18.18
CA GLU A 91 -13.18 -1.44 19.29
C GLU A 91 -13.66 -2.08 20.60
N ALA A 92 -12.72 -2.46 21.48
CA ALA A 92 -13.04 -3.01 22.79
C ALA A 92 -13.55 -1.90 23.73
N GLY A 93 -14.84 -1.94 24.09
CA GLY A 93 -15.45 -1.06 25.10
C GLY A 93 -16.05 0.25 24.58
N SER A 94 -15.97 0.51 23.28
CA SER A 94 -16.57 1.70 22.66
C SER A 94 -18.09 1.55 22.53
N SER A 95 -18.85 2.50 23.10
CA SER A 95 -20.32 2.53 23.07
C SER A 95 -20.79 2.94 21.67
N THR A 96 -20.88 1.97 20.75
CA THR A 96 -20.93 2.23 19.31
C THR A 96 -22.24 2.94 18.90
N ARG A 97 -22.14 4.23 18.59
CA ARG A 97 -23.17 4.90 17.77
C ARG A 97 -23.08 4.32 16.37
N THR A 98 -24.02 3.45 16.01
CA THR A 98 -24.20 2.96 14.64
C THR A 98 -24.41 4.16 13.71
N ILE A 99 -23.36 4.55 12.97
CA ILE A 99 -23.47 5.62 11.97
C ILE A 99 -24.22 5.03 10.79
N SER A 100 -25.55 5.20 10.78
CA SER A 100 -26.39 4.63 9.74
C SER A 100 -25.98 5.13 8.35
N SER A 101 -26.12 4.29 7.33
CA SER A 101 -25.88 4.68 5.93
C SER A 101 -26.72 5.89 5.53
N ALA A 102 -27.93 6.05 6.08
CA ALA A 102 -28.76 7.25 5.94
C ALA A 102 -28.11 8.50 6.57
N THR A 103 -27.46 8.37 7.73
CA THR A 103 -26.68 9.47 8.36
C THR A 103 -25.52 9.88 7.47
N VAL A 104 -24.73 8.91 6.97
CA VAL A 104 -23.59 9.20 6.06
C VAL A 104 -24.07 9.88 4.78
N GLN A 105 -25.10 9.34 4.12
CA GLN A 105 -25.69 9.96 2.93
C GLN A 105 -26.26 11.35 3.20
N THR A 106 -26.80 11.61 4.39
CA THR A 106 -27.30 12.93 4.78
C THR A 106 -26.15 13.93 4.93
N SER A 107 -25.08 13.56 5.63
CA SER A 107 -23.87 14.39 5.78
C SER A 107 -23.20 14.68 4.43
N VAL A 108 -23.11 13.68 3.53
CA VAL A 108 -22.58 13.87 2.17
C VAL A 108 -23.47 14.81 1.35
N LYS A 109 -24.80 14.63 1.38
CA LYS A 109 -25.75 15.54 0.72
C LYS A 109 -25.69 16.96 1.30
N GLN A 110 -25.40 17.11 2.60
CA GLN A 110 -25.23 18.41 3.24
C GLN A 110 -23.92 19.09 2.83
N LEU A 111 -22.81 18.36 2.77
CA LEU A 111 -21.52 18.86 2.25
C LEU A 111 -21.62 19.27 0.77
N LEU A 112 -22.28 18.47 -0.07
CA LEU A 112 -22.51 18.81 -1.47
C LEU A 112 -23.37 20.08 -1.61
N ARG A 113 -24.43 20.23 -0.80
CA ARG A 113 -25.25 21.45 -0.75
C ARG A 113 -24.47 22.67 -0.25
N GLN A 114 -23.57 22.52 0.72
CA GLN A 114 -22.71 23.60 1.20
C GLN A 114 -21.73 24.04 0.11
N ASN A 115 -21.08 23.11 -0.59
CA ASN A 115 -20.17 23.43 -1.69
C ASN A 115 -20.90 24.06 -2.90
N GLN A 116 -22.14 23.66 -3.17
CA GLN A 116 -23.00 24.30 -4.18
C GLN A 116 -23.46 25.71 -3.75
N ALA A 117 -23.82 25.90 -2.48
CA ALA A 117 -24.19 27.23 -1.94
C ALA A 117 -23.01 28.21 -1.90
N MET A 118 -21.77 27.72 -1.79
CA MET A 118 -20.56 28.55 -1.85
C MET A 118 -20.08 28.88 -3.27
N SER A 119 -20.73 28.38 -4.33
CA SER A 119 -20.23 28.50 -5.72
C SER A 119 -21.15 29.20 -6.73
N GLY A 120 -22.34 29.67 -6.35
CA GLY A 120 -23.23 30.37 -7.29
C GLY A 120 -24.36 31.19 -6.66
N THR A 121 -24.62 32.36 -7.23
CA THR A 121 -25.69 33.29 -6.83
C THR A 121 -27.02 32.99 -7.53
N ALA A 122 -28.09 32.89 -6.72
CA ALA A 122 -29.49 33.23 -7.02
C ALA A 122 -30.29 32.45 -8.10
N GLN A 123 -31.56 32.21 -7.74
CA GLN A 123 -32.76 32.02 -8.58
C GLN A 123 -32.73 31.02 -9.77
N GLY A 124 -33.41 29.89 -9.60
CA GLY A 124 -33.83 28.98 -10.68
C GLY A 124 -34.87 27.96 -10.21
N ALA A 125 -35.89 27.67 -11.03
CA ALA A 125 -37.04 26.85 -10.64
C ALA A 125 -36.71 25.35 -10.43
N ILE A 126 -37.43 24.69 -9.52
CA ILE A 126 -37.29 23.25 -9.25
C ILE A 126 -38.12 22.44 -10.24
N THR A 127 -37.49 21.92 -11.28
CA THR A 127 -38.06 20.88 -12.15
C THR A 127 -38.05 19.52 -11.42
N PRO A 128 -39.10 18.68 -11.50
CA PRO A 128 -39.04 17.32 -10.97
C PRO A 128 -37.93 16.50 -11.66
N LEU A 129 -37.09 15.84 -10.87
CA LEU A 129 -36.06 14.93 -11.40
C LEU A 129 -36.72 13.73 -12.11
N PRO A 130 -36.23 13.31 -13.29
CA PRO A 130 -36.74 12.11 -13.98
C PRO A 130 -36.56 10.83 -13.15
N LYS A 131 -37.43 9.84 -13.40
CA LYS A 131 -37.23 8.46 -12.93
C LYS A 131 -36.15 7.74 -13.74
N GLU A 132 -34.88 8.12 -13.53
CA GLU A 132 -33.77 7.22 -13.81
C GLU A 132 -32.94 7.05 -12.53
N ILE A 133 -32.96 5.83 -12.00
CA ILE A 133 -31.92 5.38 -11.08
C ILE A 133 -30.70 5.08 -11.96
N VAL A 134 -29.98 6.12 -12.35
CA VAL A 134 -28.64 5.97 -12.92
C VAL A 134 -27.81 5.29 -11.84
N ALA A 135 -27.42 4.05 -12.09
CA ALA A 135 -26.53 3.32 -11.20
C ALA A 135 -25.17 4.04 -11.19
N ASP A 136 -24.86 4.74 -10.11
CA ASP A 136 -23.48 5.15 -9.83
C ASP A 136 -22.65 3.87 -9.75
N THR A 137 -21.85 3.63 -10.78
CA THR A 137 -21.16 2.34 -11.01
C THR A 137 -19.97 2.12 -10.07
N GLY A 138 -19.77 2.99 -9.08
CA GLY A 138 -18.73 2.83 -8.05
C GLY A 138 -17.31 2.93 -8.61
N GLN A 139 -17.14 3.48 -9.82
CA GLN A 139 -15.83 3.64 -10.48
C GLN A 139 -14.89 4.56 -9.69
N HIS A 140 -15.46 5.47 -8.89
CA HIS A 140 -14.73 6.48 -8.12
C HIS A 140 -14.02 5.91 -6.88
N LEU A 141 -14.43 4.72 -6.38
CA LEU A 141 -13.88 4.06 -5.18
C LEU A 141 -12.88 2.92 -5.50
N ARG A 142 -12.21 2.98 -6.67
CA ARG A 142 -11.27 1.94 -7.13
C ARG A 142 -9.83 2.41 -7.32
N LYS A 143 -9.53 3.69 -7.05
CA LYS A 143 -8.24 4.33 -7.33
C LYS A 143 -7.58 4.78 -6.02
N GLY A 144 -6.99 3.84 -5.30
CA GLY A 144 -6.42 4.08 -3.99
C GLY A 144 -5.02 3.53 -3.81
N SER A 145 -4.57 3.58 -2.57
CA SER A 145 -3.21 3.25 -2.15
C SER A 145 -3.12 2.39 -0.88
N VAL A 146 -4.27 1.96 -0.36
CA VAL A 146 -4.39 1.13 0.85
C VAL A 146 -5.32 -0.06 0.59
N LEU A 147 -4.90 -1.25 1.00
CA LEU A 147 -5.69 -2.48 0.99
C LEU A 147 -6.50 -2.63 2.29
N ASN A 148 -7.78 -3.01 2.19
CA ASN A 148 -8.67 -3.20 3.34
C ASN A 148 -8.40 -4.54 4.08
N ASP A 149 -8.66 -4.59 5.38
CA ASP A 149 -8.15 -5.61 6.30
C ASP A 149 -8.97 -6.93 6.35
N GLY A 150 -10.30 -6.86 6.19
CA GLY A 150 -11.21 -7.99 6.44
C GLY A 150 -11.05 -9.24 5.56
N TRP A 151 -10.17 -9.22 4.56
CA TRP A 151 -9.89 -10.33 3.64
C TRP A 151 -8.38 -10.54 3.39
N TRP A 152 -7.56 -10.13 4.36
CA TRP A 152 -6.10 -10.05 4.20
C TRP A 152 -5.38 -11.41 4.26
N TRP A 153 -5.53 -12.18 3.18
CA TRP A 153 -4.80 -13.41 2.91
C TRP A 153 -3.46 -13.10 2.19
N PRO A 154 -2.31 -13.70 2.56
CA PRO A 154 -1.02 -13.34 1.97
C PRO A 154 -0.94 -13.45 0.45
N PHE A 155 -1.66 -14.38 -0.19
CA PHE A 155 -1.72 -14.45 -1.66
C PHE A 155 -2.19 -13.14 -2.32
N LYS A 156 -3.28 -12.57 -1.79
CA LYS A 156 -3.87 -11.29 -2.25
C LYS A 156 -2.95 -10.11 -1.94
N ASN A 157 -2.25 -10.17 -0.81
CA ASN A 157 -1.24 -9.18 -0.45
C ASN A 157 -0.06 -9.17 -1.42
N ASP A 158 0.51 -10.34 -1.71
CA ASP A 158 1.68 -10.46 -2.58
C ASP A 158 1.34 -9.99 -4.01
N ALA A 159 0.13 -10.27 -4.50
CA ALA A 159 -0.39 -9.74 -5.76
C ALA A 159 -0.59 -8.20 -5.73
N TRP A 160 -1.04 -7.64 -4.61
CA TRP A 160 -1.15 -6.18 -4.41
C TRP A 160 0.24 -5.50 -4.43
N ILE A 161 1.24 -6.09 -3.75
CA ILE A 161 2.64 -5.63 -3.78
C ILE A 161 3.20 -5.70 -5.21
N LEU A 162 3.04 -6.83 -5.90
CA LEU A 162 3.50 -7.01 -7.28
C LEU A 162 2.84 -5.98 -8.21
N GLY A 163 1.57 -5.65 -8.00
CA GLY A 163 0.86 -4.58 -8.72
C GLY A 163 1.51 -3.22 -8.51
N GLY A 164 1.80 -2.85 -7.26
CA GLY A 164 2.50 -1.61 -6.94
C GLY A 164 3.91 -1.54 -7.51
N VAL A 165 4.67 -2.63 -7.40
CA VAL A 165 6.02 -2.77 -7.96
C VAL A 165 6.01 -2.55 -9.48
N HIS A 166 5.12 -3.24 -10.21
CA HIS A 166 4.98 -3.14 -11.67
C HIS A 166 4.25 -1.86 -12.12
N GLY A 167 3.75 -1.07 -11.16
CA GLY A 167 3.25 0.30 -11.35
C GLY A 167 4.27 1.37 -10.95
N LEU A 168 5.50 0.96 -10.57
CA LEU A 168 6.60 1.81 -10.09
C LEU A 168 6.20 2.73 -8.92
N LYS A 169 5.29 2.27 -8.06
CA LYS A 169 4.74 3.04 -6.94
C LYS A 169 5.74 3.13 -5.80
N ARG A 170 5.90 4.30 -5.19
CA ARG A 170 6.61 4.44 -3.91
C ARG A 170 5.84 3.70 -2.81
N PHE A 171 6.51 3.21 -1.78
CA PHE A 171 5.87 2.54 -0.64
C PHE A 171 6.24 3.24 0.66
N HIS A 172 5.24 3.72 1.38
CA HIS A 172 5.38 4.44 2.64
C HIS A 172 4.97 3.51 3.79
N LEU A 173 5.96 3.01 4.54
CA LEU A 173 5.72 2.26 5.76
C LEU A 173 5.43 3.23 6.91
N ALA A 174 4.14 3.35 7.26
CA ALA A 174 3.64 4.27 8.28
C ALA A 174 3.87 3.75 9.72
N LEU A 175 5.05 3.19 9.98
CA LEU A 175 5.50 2.78 11.31
C LEU A 175 6.85 3.44 11.61
N ALA A 176 6.99 4.03 12.80
CA ALA A 176 8.23 4.68 13.25
C ALA A 176 9.36 3.69 13.58
N THR A 177 8.99 2.46 13.96
CA THR A 177 9.85 1.30 14.20
C THR A 177 9.17 0.09 13.60
N VAL A 178 9.93 -0.99 13.34
CA VAL A 178 9.37 -2.20 12.71
C VAL A 178 9.52 -3.39 13.66
N PRO A 179 8.49 -3.71 14.47
CA PRO A 179 8.56 -4.80 15.45
C PRO A 179 8.69 -6.18 14.80
N ASP A 180 9.41 -7.07 15.49
CA ASP A 180 9.71 -8.42 15.04
C ASP A 180 8.45 -9.23 14.70
N GLU A 181 7.42 -9.07 15.52
CA GLU A 181 6.13 -9.75 15.44
C GLU A 181 5.22 -9.24 14.30
N LEU A 182 5.62 -8.18 13.58
CA LEU A 182 5.01 -7.79 12.30
C LEU A 182 5.76 -8.36 11.09
N LEU A 183 7.07 -8.64 11.23
CA LEU A 183 7.90 -9.21 10.17
C LEU A 183 7.84 -10.74 10.11
N TRP A 184 7.86 -11.41 11.27
CA TRP A 184 8.09 -12.87 11.33
C TRP A 184 7.16 -13.58 12.31
N ASP A 185 6.66 -14.73 11.89
CA ASP A 185 5.90 -15.65 12.73
C ASP A 185 6.85 -16.70 13.31
N LYS A 186 7.38 -16.43 14.52
CA LYS A 186 8.38 -17.29 15.19
C LYS A 186 7.86 -18.71 15.43
N ALA A 187 6.55 -18.90 15.60
CA ALA A 187 5.93 -20.21 15.79
C ALA A 187 5.83 -21.00 14.47
N SER A 188 5.31 -20.39 13.41
CA SER A 188 5.13 -21.04 12.10
C SER A 188 6.35 -20.95 11.17
N LYS A 189 7.46 -20.33 11.62
CA LYS A 189 8.72 -20.13 10.87
C LYS A 189 8.52 -19.57 9.46
N ARG A 190 7.73 -18.48 9.35
CA ARG A 190 7.38 -17.85 8.08
C ARG A 190 7.39 -16.32 8.21
N PRO A 191 7.61 -15.57 7.10
CA PRO A 191 7.34 -14.13 7.11
C PRO A 191 5.85 -13.88 7.31
N ARG A 192 5.54 -12.93 8.19
CA ARG A 192 4.22 -12.29 8.29
C ARG A 192 4.05 -11.31 7.14
N VAL A 193 2.86 -10.72 7.00
CA VAL A 193 2.54 -9.88 5.85
C VAL A 193 3.56 -8.76 5.63
N LEU A 194 3.86 -7.93 6.63
CA LEU A 194 4.83 -6.84 6.44
C LEU A 194 6.24 -7.36 6.08
N GLY A 195 6.62 -8.55 6.57
CA GLY A 195 7.84 -9.23 6.14
C GLY A 195 7.82 -9.65 4.67
N ARG A 196 6.67 -10.15 4.16
CA ARG A 196 6.46 -10.44 2.73
C ARG A 196 6.46 -9.16 1.90
N GLU A 197 5.74 -8.11 2.35
CA GLU A 197 5.67 -6.81 1.69
C GLU A 197 7.08 -6.26 1.45
N LEU A 198 7.88 -6.18 2.51
CA LEU A 198 9.27 -5.69 2.45
C LEU A 198 10.19 -6.59 1.62
N LEU A 199 10.06 -7.92 1.70
CA LEU A 199 10.82 -8.82 0.81
C LEU A 199 10.49 -8.58 -0.67
N GLY A 200 9.21 -8.40 -1.02
CA GLY A 200 8.78 -8.13 -2.39
C GLY A 200 9.41 -6.87 -2.98
N LEU A 201 9.52 -5.82 -2.15
CA LEU A 201 10.23 -4.59 -2.50
C LEU A 201 11.73 -4.84 -2.73
N HIS A 202 12.39 -5.59 -1.83
CA HIS A 202 13.82 -5.89 -1.96
C HIS A 202 14.13 -6.61 -3.29
N LEU A 203 13.38 -7.67 -3.61
CA LEU A 203 13.54 -8.46 -4.84
C LEU A 203 13.30 -7.62 -6.11
N ALA A 204 12.38 -6.65 -6.04
CA ALA A 204 12.10 -5.71 -7.11
C ALA A 204 13.17 -4.61 -7.28
N GLY A 205 14.25 -4.62 -6.49
CA GLY A 205 15.29 -3.59 -6.52
C GLY A 205 14.83 -2.26 -5.95
N TYR A 206 13.89 -2.26 -4.99
CA TYR A 206 13.56 -1.06 -4.23
C TYR A 206 14.59 -0.85 -3.11
N LYS A 207 14.89 0.42 -2.83
CA LYS A 207 15.72 0.81 -1.69
C LYS A 207 14.99 1.80 -0.80
N LEU A 208 15.39 1.81 0.47
CA LEU A 208 14.98 2.84 1.42
C LEU A 208 15.53 4.19 0.96
N ILE A 209 14.67 5.21 0.97
CA ILE A 209 15.07 6.59 0.81
C ILE A 209 15.42 7.15 2.20
N GLY A 210 16.58 7.80 2.26
CA GLY A 210 17.10 8.46 3.45
C GLY A 210 16.24 9.66 3.87
N LEU A 211 16.71 10.38 4.88
CA LEU A 211 16.07 11.61 5.32
C LEU A 211 16.58 12.81 4.48
N PRO A 212 15.74 13.83 4.22
CA PRO A 212 16.17 15.06 3.54
C PRO A 212 17.37 15.72 4.22
N ALA A 213 18.33 16.24 3.46
CA ALA A 213 19.58 16.77 4.04
C ALA A 213 19.37 17.91 5.05
N TRP A 214 18.24 18.64 5.00
CA TRP A 214 17.88 19.68 5.98
C TRP A 214 17.50 19.15 7.36
N THR A 215 17.18 17.85 7.49
CA THR A 215 16.92 17.20 8.79
C THR A 215 18.20 16.75 9.49
N ILE A 216 19.26 16.50 8.72
CA ILE A 216 20.51 15.93 9.23
C ILE A 216 21.29 17.01 9.96
N LYS A 217 21.57 16.80 11.26
CA LYS A 217 22.42 17.73 12.01
C LYS A 217 23.82 17.75 11.41
N LYS A 218 24.15 18.87 10.78
CA LYS A 218 25.51 19.17 10.31
C LYS A 218 26.34 19.74 11.48
N THR A 219 27.59 19.29 11.64
CA THR A 219 28.46 19.67 12.78
C THR A 219 29.91 19.88 12.39
N TRP A 220 30.58 20.66 13.24
CA TRP A 220 31.09 21.94 12.76
C TRP A 220 32.13 22.55 13.70
N ASN A 221 33.02 23.43 13.20
CA ASN A 221 34.15 23.96 13.98
C ASN A 221 34.52 25.43 13.69
N ALA A 222 35.33 25.99 14.58
CA ALA A 222 35.73 27.40 14.61
C ALA A 222 36.61 27.90 13.43
N TRP A 223 36.80 27.09 12.38
CA TRP A 223 37.70 27.37 11.25
C TRP A 223 36.97 27.50 9.90
N GLY A 224 35.72 27.98 9.90
CA GLY A 224 34.98 28.38 8.69
C GLY A 224 34.44 27.25 7.80
N LYS A 225 34.54 26.00 8.26
CA LYS A 225 33.94 24.78 7.70
C LYS A 225 32.46 24.63 8.21
N GLU A 226 31.56 23.73 7.64
CA GLU A 226 30.30 21.63 8.07
C GLU A 226 29.17 22.00 9.09
N GLN A 227 29.21 24.44 9.63
CA GLN A 227 28.57 25.49 10.57
C GLN A 227 27.03 25.91 10.49
N SER A 228 26.26 25.61 9.44
CA SER A 228 24.77 25.71 9.32
C SER A 228 23.94 25.05 10.45
N SER A 229 22.82 25.70 10.82
CA SER A 229 21.91 25.25 11.89
C SER A 229 20.42 25.46 11.51
N THR A 230 19.81 24.47 10.84
CA THR A 230 18.41 24.13 11.14
C THR A 230 18.37 23.49 12.52
N THR A 231 17.32 23.71 13.33
CA THR A 231 17.10 22.89 14.53
C THR A 231 16.82 21.46 14.06
N PRO A 232 17.69 20.46 14.32
CA PRO A 232 17.56 19.16 13.68
C PRO A 232 16.36 18.42 14.28
N VAL A 233 15.31 18.24 13.49
CA VAL A 233 14.21 17.35 13.86
C VAL A 233 14.77 15.92 13.93
N SER A 234 14.49 15.19 15.01
CA SER A 234 15.13 13.89 15.22
C SER A 234 14.71 12.91 14.11
N ALA A 235 15.64 12.05 13.68
CA ALA A 235 15.37 11.01 12.68
C ALA A 235 14.13 10.18 13.02
N LYS A 236 13.99 9.83 14.31
CA LYS A 236 12.80 9.19 14.88
C LYS A 236 11.54 10.02 14.64
N THR A 237 11.53 11.30 15.01
CA THR A 237 10.37 12.21 14.82
C THR A 237 9.96 12.36 13.36
N ILE A 238 10.91 12.27 12.42
CA ILE A 238 10.61 12.27 10.99
C ILE A 238 10.01 10.94 10.55
N ARG A 239 10.58 9.79 10.95
CA ARG A 239 9.97 8.47 10.68
C ARG A 239 8.58 8.34 11.34
N GLU A 240 8.35 8.97 12.50
CA GLU A 240 7.04 9.11 13.16
C GLU A 240 6.04 9.97 12.36
N SER A 241 6.52 10.88 11.49
CA SER A 241 5.70 11.83 10.72
C SER A 241 5.48 11.43 9.24
N ILE A 242 6.48 10.83 8.59
CA ILE A 242 6.46 10.49 7.14
C ILE A 242 6.71 9.00 6.84
N GLY A 243 7.05 8.20 7.85
CA GLY A 243 7.36 6.78 7.71
C GLY A 243 8.74 6.46 7.12
N PHE A 244 8.96 5.19 6.80
CA PHE A 244 10.04 4.76 5.90
C PHE A 244 9.52 4.78 4.47
N VAL A 245 10.24 5.44 3.55
CA VAL A 245 9.83 5.55 2.13
C VAL A 245 10.73 4.66 1.29
N PHE A 246 10.15 3.71 0.57
CA PHE A 246 10.86 2.85 -0.38
C PHE A 246 10.48 3.23 -1.81
N ALA A 247 11.44 3.24 -2.72
CA ALA A 247 11.21 3.61 -4.11
C ALA A 247 12.05 2.74 -5.06
N PRO A 248 11.62 2.56 -6.33
CA PRO A 248 12.35 1.71 -7.28
C PRO A 248 13.70 2.35 -7.62
N THR A 249 14.73 1.52 -7.81
CA THR A 249 16.04 1.97 -8.35
C THR A 249 16.19 1.64 -9.83
N SER A 250 15.43 0.67 -10.34
CA SER A 250 15.49 0.16 -11.70
C SER A 250 14.10 -0.29 -12.13
N LYS A 251 13.55 0.34 -13.18
CA LYS A 251 12.30 -0.08 -13.80
C LYS A 251 12.37 -1.51 -14.33
N VAL A 252 13.48 -1.88 -14.96
CA VAL A 252 13.68 -3.23 -15.53
C VAL A 252 13.66 -4.28 -14.42
N THR A 253 14.29 -4.01 -13.27
CA THR A 253 14.28 -4.94 -12.13
C THR A 253 12.87 -5.06 -11.54
N ALA A 254 12.18 -3.94 -11.32
CA ALA A 254 10.81 -3.92 -10.81
C ALA A 254 9.81 -4.65 -11.74
N GLU A 255 9.86 -4.40 -13.05
CA GLU A 255 9.00 -5.06 -14.04
C GLU A 255 9.38 -6.55 -14.27
N SER A 256 10.57 -6.98 -13.83
CA SER A 256 11.06 -8.37 -13.99
C SER A 256 10.65 -9.33 -12.87
N LEU A 257 10.13 -8.81 -11.75
CA LEU A 257 9.66 -9.66 -10.66
C LEU A 257 8.46 -10.50 -11.15
N THR A 258 8.41 -11.76 -10.73
CA THR A 258 7.30 -12.67 -11.03
C THR A 258 6.69 -13.15 -9.72
N PHE A 259 5.42 -13.55 -9.75
CA PHE A 259 4.78 -14.12 -8.56
C PHE A 259 5.54 -15.37 -8.07
N THR A 260 6.06 -16.15 -9.01
CA THR A 260 6.95 -17.29 -8.84
C THR A 260 8.22 -16.92 -8.07
N GLY A 261 9.03 -15.99 -8.59
CA GLY A 261 10.29 -15.59 -7.96
C GLY A 261 10.08 -14.99 -6.57
N TYR A 262 8.95 -14.30 -6.37
CA TYR A 262 8.53 -13.78 -5.07
C TYR A 262 8.21 -14.92 -4.07
N GLN A 263 7.42 -15.93 -4.45
CA GLN A 263 7.18 -17.09 -3.56
C GLN A 263 8.44 -17.93 -3.32
N GLU A 264 9.32 -18.07 -4.32
CA GLU A 264 10.56 -18.84 -4.20
C GLU A 264 11.53 -18.16 -3.22
N ALA A 265 11.66 -16.83 -3.26
CA ALA A 265 12.39 -16.07 -2.26
C ALA A 265 11.74 -16.10 -0.86
N ILE A 266 10.40 -16.06 -0.77
CA ILE A 266 9.66 -16.23 0.50
C ILE A 266 9.99 -17.58 1.15
N ASN A 267 10.08 -18.64 0.35
CA ASN A 267 10.42 -19.99 0.81
C ASN A 267 11.92 -20.16 1.13
N ALA A 268 12.78 -19.26 0.64
CA ALA A 268 14.21 -19.25 0.93
C ALA A 268 14.57 -18.54 2.25
N LEU A 269 13.65 -17.78 2.87
CA LEU A 269 13.89 -17.13 4.15
C LEU A 269 14.07 -18.16 5.28
N THR A 270 15.15 -18.02 6.04
CA THR A 270 15.48 -18.86 7.19
C THR A 270 15.07 -18.23 8.52
N GLY A 271 15.03 -16.89 8.58
CA GLY A 271 14.66 -16.13 9.76
C GLY A 271 14.31 -14.67 9.49
N ILE A 272 14.14 -13.91 10.57
CA ILE A 272 13.79 -12.48 10.50
C ILE A 272 14.95 -11.59 10.02
N ASP A 273 16.19 -12.00 10.31
CA ASP A 273 17.37 -11.19 10.02
C ASP A 273 17.63 -11.11 8.50
N ASP A 274 17.21 -12.13 7.74
CA ASP A 274 17.15 -12.13 6.28
C ASP A 274 16.28 -10.99 5.71
N ILE A 275 15.29 -10.52 6.46
CA ILE A 275 14.42 -9.37 6.11
C ILE A 275 15.02 -8.06 6.62
N LYS A 276 15.50 -8.03 7.87
CA LYS A 276 16.06 -6.81 8.48
C LYS A 276 17.30 -6.31 7.73
N ASN A 277 18.24 -7.21 7.45
CA ASN A 277 19.55 -6.87 6.90
C ASN A 277 19.49 -6.47 5.41
N THR A 278 18.41 -6.79 4.69
CA THR A 278 18.32 -6.64 3.23
C THR A 278 17.57 -5.38 2.77
N ILE A 279 16.60 -4.87 3.56
CA ILE A 279 15.80 -3.70 3.18
C ILE A 279 15.63 -2.64 4.28
N LEU A 280 15.73 -3.00 5.56
CA LEU A 280 15.73 -2.03 6.67
C LEU A 280 17.15 -1.53 7.02
N ASN A 281 18.15 -1.92 6.23
CA ASN A 281 19.53 -1.46 6.36
C ASN A 281 19.68 0.01 5.92
N GLU A 282 19.63 0.94 6.87
CA GLU A 282 19.78 2.38 6.56
C GLU A 282 21.16 2.75 5.99
N ALA A 283 22.18 1.90 6.11
CA ALA A 283 23.49 2.13 5.48
C ALA A 283 23.46 1.92 3.95
N GLU A 284 22.42 1.26 3.41
CA GLU A 284 22.15 1.12 1.97
C GLU A 284 21.04 2.06 1.48
N ALA A 285 20.61 3.02 2.31
CA ALA A 285 19.59 3.98 1.92
C ALA A 285 20.13 4.98 0.89
N ILE A 286 19.33 5.30 -0.13
CA ILE A 286 19.67 6.33 -1.11
C ILE A 286 19.42 7.69 -0.47
N ALA A 287 20.41 8.58 -0.50
CA ALA A 287 20.28 9.94 0.02
C ALA A 287 19.09 10.66 -0.66
N PHE A 288 18.20 11.24 0.16
CA PHE A 288 16.92 11.79 -0.30
C PHE A 288 17.07 12.75 -1.48
N ASP A 289 17.94 13.75 -1.34
CA ASP A 289 18.18 14.80 -2.33
C ASP A 289 18.99 14.33 -3.56
N ALA A 290 19.42 13.06 -3.57
CA ALA A 290 20.06 12.39 -4.71
C ALA A 290 19.12 11.39 -5.41
N TYR A 291 17.94 11.10 -4.86
CA TYR A 291 16.97 10.22 -5.49
C TYR A 291 16.12 10.97 -6.52
N ASP A 292 16.20 10.53 -7.77
CA ASP A 292 15.45 11.08 -8.89
C ASP A 292 14.50 10.01 -9.44
N PHE A 293 13.21 10.16 -9.14
CA PHE A 293 12.16 9.24 -9.56
C PHE A 293 11.95 9.26 -11.08
N ASP A 294 12.04 10.44 -11.70
CA ASP A 294 11.76 10.63 -13.12
C ASP A 294 12.82 9.93 -13.98
N LYS A 295 14.09 9.96 -13.56
CA LYS A 295 15.17 9.15 -14.16
C LYS A 295 14.93 7.64 -14.08
N VAL A 296 14.23 7.13 -13.07
CA VAL A 296 13.95 5.69 -12.91
C VAL A 296 12.76 5.25 -13.76
N VAL A 297 11.70 6.08 -13.87
CA VAL A 297 10.48 5.71 -14.60
C VAL A 297 10.51 6.05 -16.09
N ALA A 298 11.40 6.94 -16.51
CA ALA A 298 11.58 7.36 -17.90
C ALA A 298 11.72 6.17 -18.86
N PRO A 299 11.22 6.29 -20.10
CA PRO A 299 11.60 5.35 -21.15
C PRO A 299 13.12 5.44 -21.39
N PRO A 300 13.80 4.33 -21.74
CA PRO A 300 15.20 4.40 -22.14
C PRO A 300 15.34 5.36 -23.33
N ALA A 301 16.39 6.18 -23.32
CA ALA A 301 16.66 7.12 -24.40
C ALA A 301 16.73 6.38 -25.74
N THR A 302 15.90 6.79 -26.70
CA THR A 302 15.93 6.26 -28.07
C THR A 302 17.21 6.73 -28.75
N LEU A 303 18.13 5.79 -28.95
CA LEU A 303 19.33 5.89 -29.80
C LEU A 303 18.96 5.66 -31.27
#